data_AF-A0A7L4R8N9-F1
#
_entry.id   AF-A0A7L4R8N9-F1
#
_cell.length_a   1.000
_cell.length_b   1.000
_cell.length_c   1.000
_cell.angle_alpha   90.00
_cell.angle_beta   90.00
_cell.angle_gamma   90.00
#
_symmetry.space_group_name_H-M   'P 1'
#
loop_
_entity.id
_entity.type
_entity.pdbx_description
1 polymer ?
#
loop_
_entity_poly.entity_id
_entity_poly.type
_entity_poly.pdbx_seq_one_letter_code
_entity_poly.pdbx_strand_id
1 'polypeptide(L)'
;MVDDIAEIIRMLSSRSVVERKRAIRELKKHMHGPHSHMLRLSLQYMAEHDPCYTVRNIAKQAFYITGVSMPQNGGWERVFVFES
;
A
#
# COMPACT_ATOMS: atom_id res chain seq x y z
N MET A 1 -12.91 12.83 -4.59
CA MET A 1 -12.43 11.63 -5.31
C MET A 1 -10.91 11.52 -5.36
N VAL A 2 -10.16 12.50 -5.91
CA VAL A 2 -8.68 12.47 -5.84
C VAL A 2 -8.18 12.77 -4.42
N ASP A 3 -8.86 13.68 -3.71
CA ASP A 3 -8.51 14.07 -2.33
C ASP A 3 -8.66 12.93 -1.31
N ASP A 4 -9.63 12.04 -1.52
CA ASP A 4 -9.91 10.93 -0.61
C ASP A 4 -8.76 9.91 -0.60
N ILE A 5 -8.17 9.62 -1.77
CA ILE A 5 -7.05 8.68 -1.88
C ILE A 5 -5.79 9.27 -1.25
N ALA A 6 -5.52 10.56 -1.49
CA ALA A 6 -4.38 11.25 -0.89
C ALA A 6 -4.46 11.25 0.65
N GLU A 7 -5.66 11.47 1.19
CA GLU A 7 -5.88 11.39 2.63
C GLU A 7 -5.64 9.98 3.17
N ILE A 8 -6.14 8.94 2.49
CA ILE A 8 -5.92 7.56 2.91
C ILE A 8 -4.42 7.20 2.85
N ILE A 9 -3.68 7.64 1.84
CA ILE A 9 -2.22 7.44 1.75
C ILE A 9 -1.52 8.12 2.94
N ARG A 10 -1.90 9.36 3.29
CA ARG A 10 -1.35 10.06 4.45
C ARG A 10 -1.57 9.30 5.75
N MET A 11 -2.71 8.63 5.90
CA MET A 11 -3.00 7.80 7.07
C MET A 11 -2.07 6.58 7.21
N LEU A 12 -1.45 6.10 6.14
CA LEU A 12 -0.43 5.03 6.22
C LEU A 12 0.78 5.44 7.04
N SER A 13 1.09 6.74 7.13
CA SER A 13 2.21 7.26 7.92
C SER A 13 1.81 7.61 9.37
N SER A 14 0.57 7.31 9.79
CA SER A 14 0.12 7.59 11.16
C SER A 14 0.92 6.79 12.19
N ARG A 15 1.14 7.37 13.38
CA ARG A 15 1.69 6.63 14.54
C ARG A 15 0.73 5.55 15.04
N SER A 16 -0.57 5.70 14.80
CA SER A 16 -1.61 4.75 15.23
C SER A 16 -1.66 3.51 14.35
N VAL A 17 -1.37 2.35 14.94
CA VAL A 17 -1.53 1.04 14.27
C VAL A 17 -2.95 0.84 13.74
N VAL A 18 -3.96 1.31 14.48
CA VAL A 18 -5.36 1.18 14.09
C VAL A 18 -5.67 1.99 12.84
N GLU A 19 -5.13 3.20 12.74
CA GLU A 19 -5.31 4.06 11.56
C GLU A 19 -4.60 3.48 10.34
N ARG A 20 -3.37 2.98 10.48
CA ARG A 20 -2.67 2.33 9.36
C ARG A 20 -3.40 1.08 8.87
N LYS A 21 -3.94 0.26 9.78
CA LYS A 21 -4.80 -0.89 9.42
C LYS A 21 -6.06 -0.46 8.69
N ARG A 22 -6.71 0.63 9.14
CA ARG A 22 -7.89 1.18 8.48
C ARG A 22 -7.54 1.68 7.08
N ALA A 23 -6.45 2.44 6.95
CA ALA A 23 -5.98 2.96 5.68
C ALA A 23 -5.74 1.85 4.65
N ILE A 24 -5.07 0.76 5.02
CA ILE A 24 -4.86 -0.39 4.12
C ILE A 24 -6.18 -0.99 3.63
N ARG A 25 -7.18 -1.13 4.50
CA ARG A 25 -8.49 -1.67 4.13
C ARG A 25 -9.26 -0.76 3.18
N GLU A 26 -9.14 0.55 3.37
CA GLU A 26 -9.75 1.54 2.47
C GLU A 26 -9.02 1.56 1.11
N LEU A 27 -7.67 1.57 1.10
CA LEU A 27 -6.88 1.50 -0.14
C LEU A 27 -7.21 0.29 -0.99
N LYS A 28 -7.45 -0.86 -0.36
CA LYS A 28 -7.83 -2.10 -1.04
C LYS A 28 -9.03 -1.89 -1.98
N LYS A 29 -10.01 -1.06 -1.61
CA LYS A 29 -11.22 -0.81 -2.41
C LYS A 29 -10.91 -0.08 -3.72
N HIS A 30 -9.78 0.60 -3.80
CA HIS A 30 -9.36 1.41 -4.95
C HIS A 30 -8.28 0.72 -5.82
N MET A 31 -7.94 -0.54 -5.52
CA MET A 31 -6.84 -1.30 -6.18
C MET A 31 -7.09 -1.64 -7.65
N HIS A 32 -8.32 -1.48 -8.15
CA HIS A 32 -8.67 -1.64 -9.56
C HIS A 32 -8.91 -0.30 -10.27
N GLY A 33 -8.69 0.82 -9.58
CA GLY A 33 -8.90 2.16 -10.11
C GLY A 33 -7.73 2.69 -10.96
N PRO A 34 -7.88 3.90 -11.53
CA PRO A 34 -6.86 4.53 -12.37
C PRO A 34 -5.53 4.79 -11.64
N HIS A 35 -5.56 4.92 -10.31
CA HIS A 35 -4.37 5.12 -9.48
C HIS A 35 -3.83 3.83 -8.86
N SER A 36 -4.30 2.66 -9.31
CA SER A 36 -3.95 1.35 -8.73
C SER A 36 -2.45 1.11 -8.60
N HIS A 37 -1.64 1.66 -9.50
CA HIS A 37 -0.18 1.56 -9.44
C HIS A 37 0.41 2.20 -8.17
N MET A 38 0.09 3.48 -7.88
CA MET A 38 0.58 4.19 -6.71
C MET A 38 0.11 3.53 -5.39
N LEU A 39 -1.11 2.99 -5.38
CA LEU A 39 -1.66 2.28 -4.22
C LEU A 39 -0.93 0.95 -3.98
N ARG A 40 -0.59 0.21 -5.03
CA ARG A 40 0.23 -1.01 -4.94
C ARG A 40 1.59 -0.70 -4.33
N LEU A 41 2.25 0.37 -4.80
CA LEU A 41 3.53 0.80 -4.25
C LEU A 41 3.41 1.19 -2.77
N SER A 42 2.37 1.92 -2.40
CA SER A 42 2.14 2.29 -1.00
C SER A 42 1.93 1.05 -0.13
N LEU A 43 1.10 0.10 -0.58
CA LEU A 43 0.81 -1.11 0.19
C LEU A 43 1.99 -2.06 0.30
N GLN A 44 2.81 -2.20 -0.75
CA GLN A 44 3.96 -3.11 -0.68
C GLN A 44 5.05 -2.51 0.21
N TYR A 45 5.23 -1.18 0.23
CA TYR A 45 6.10 -0.53 1.23
C TYR A 45 5.65 -0.84 2.66
N MET A 46 4.34 -0.73 2.93
CA MET A 46 3.78 -1.08 4.23
C MET A 46 3.95 -2.57 4.57
N ALA A 47 3.86 -3.46 3.59
CA ALA A 47 4.03 -4.90 3.76
C ALA A 47 5.46 -5.29 4.17
N GLU A 48 6.45 -4.52 3.72
CA GLU A 48 7.87 -4.78 3.94
C GLU A 48 8.41 -4.03 5.16
N HIS A 49 8.02 -2.77 5.36
CA HIS A 49 8.71 -1.84 6.25
C HIS A 49 7.90 -1.37 7.47
N ASP A 50 6.60 -1.63 7.57
CA ASP A 50 5.85 -1.19 8.76
C ASP A 50 6.43 -1.88 10.01
N PRO A 51 6.68 -1.17 11.12
CA PRO A 51 7.23 -1.78 12.33
C PRO A 51 6.29 -2.83 12.95
N CYS A 52 4.97 -2.70 12.75
CA CYS A 52 3.97 -3.60 13.29
C CYS A 52 3.74 -4.80 12.36
N TYR A 53 4.01 -6.01 12.89
CA TYR A 53 3.77 -7.26 12.18
C TYR A 53 2.34 -7.40 11.63
N THR A 54 1.34 -7.02 12.42
CA THR A 54 -0.08 -7.11 12.01
C THR A 54 -0.38 -6.20 10.83
N VAL A 55 0.22 -5.01 10.77
CA VAL A 55 0.05 -4.08 9.64
C VAL A 55 0.70 -4.67 8.40
N ARG A 56 1.95 -5.17 8.51
CA ARG A 56 2.65 -5.85 7.41
C ARG A 56 1.81 -7.01 6.85
N ASN A 57 1.26 -7.86 7.71
CA ASN A 57 0.47 -9.01 7.28
C ASN A 57 -0.84 -8.60 6.57
N ILE A 58 -1.53 -7.59 7.07
CA ILE A 58 -2.76 -7.08 6.42
C ILE A 58 -2.45 -6.44 5.07
N ALA A 59 -1.33 -5.72 4.95
CA ALA A 59 -0.87 -5.18 3.67
C ALA A 59 -0.58 -6.31 2.66
N LYS A 60 0.11 -7.38 3.07
CA LYS A 60 0.32 -8.58 2.22
C LYS A 60 -1.00 -9.20 1.77
N GLN A 61 -1.95 -9.40 2.70
CA GLN A 61 -3.27 -9.93 2.39
C GLN A 61 -4.07 -9.08 1.41
N ALA A 62 -3.87 -7.76 1.39
CA ALA A 62 -4.54 -6.89 0.45
C ALA A 62 -4.21 -7.25 -1.01
N PHE A 63 -2.97 -7.68 -1.30
CA PHE A 63 -2.57 -8.14 -2.64
C PHE A 63 -3.28 -9.43 -3.04
N TYR A 64 -3.20 -10.48 -2.20
CA TYR A 64 -3.79 -11.79 -2.48
C TYR A 64 -5.30 -11.71 -2.76
N ILE A 65 -6.03 -10.92 -1.97
CA ILE A 65 -7.50 -10.84 -2.11
C ILE A 65 -7.91 -10.03 -3.35
N THR A 66 -7.05 -9.14 -3.86
CA THR A 66 -7.31 -8.37 -5.09
C THR A 66 -6.92 -9.13 -6.36
N GLY A 67 -6.40 -10.36 -6.25
CA GLY A 67 -5.89 -11.13 -7.39
C GLY A 67 -4.65 -10.52 -8.05
N VAL A 68 -4.00 -9.55 -7.38
CA VAL A 68 -2.79 -8.88 -7.85
C VAL A 68 -1.58 -9.59 -7.23
N SER A 69 -0.62 -9.98 -8.07
CA SER A 69 0.65 -10.54 -7.58
C SER A 69 1.43 -9.48 -6.80
N MET A 70 1.90 -9.86 -5.61
CA MET A 70 2.86 -9.03 -4.86
C MET A 70 4.21 -9.06 -5.61
N PRO A 71 4.85 -7.91 -5.86
CA PRO A 71 6.16 -7.88 -6.49
C PRO A 71 7.16 -8.69 -5.65
N GLN A 72 7.86 -9.64 -6.29
CA GLN A 72 8.66 -10.63 -5.57
C GLN A 72 10.07 -10.16 -5.18
N ASN A 73 10.49 -8.96 -5.56
CA ASN A 73 11.85 -8.48 -5.30
C ASN A 73 11.83 -7.02 -4.85
N GLY A 74 12.59 -6.73 -3.79
CA GLY A 74 12.81 -5.39 -3.20
C GLY A 74 13.60 -4.45 -4.12
N GLY A 75 13.07 -4.20 -5.31
CA GLY A 75 13.63 -3.33 -6.34
C GLY A 75 13.05 -1.91 -6.34
N TRP A 76 12.55 -1.44 -5.20
CA TRP A 76 11.92 -0.11 -5.07
C TRP A 76 12.80 1.02 -5.57
N GLU A 77 14.09 0.96 -5.23
CA GLU A 77 15.03 2.05 -5.53
C GLU A 77 15.55 2.02 -6.97
N ARG A 78 15.63 0.85 -7.61
CA ARG A 78 16.26 0.72 -8.94
C ARG A 78 15.30 0.80 -10.11
N VAL A 79 14.03 0.42 -9.94
CA VAL A 79 13.12 0.26 -11.09
C VAL A 79 12.19 1.46 -11.26
N PHE A 80 11.85 2.22 -10.21
CA PHE A 80 10.68 3.10 -10.27
C PHE A 80 10.93 4.60 -10.05
N VAL A 81 12.11 5.00 -9.57
CA VAL A 81 12.43 6.43 -9.34
C VAL A 81 13.23 7.05 -10.50
N PHE A 82 13.91 6.23 -11.31
CA PHE A 82 14.87 6.70 -12.31
C PHE A 82 14.58 6.28 -13.76
N GLU A 83 13.49 5.58 -14.05
CA GLU A 83 13.06 5.35 -15.43
C GLU A 83 12.10 6.47 -15.84
N SER A 84 12.67 7.50 -16.49
CA SER A 84 12.00 8.62 -17.18
C SER A 84 12.25 8.53 -18.67
#